data_AF-A0A4P6DY56-F1
#
_entry.id   AF-A0A4P6DY56-F1
#
_cell.length_a   1.000
_cell.length_b   1.000
_cell.length_c   1.000
_cell.angle_alpha   90.00
_cell.angle_beta   90.00
_cell.angle_gamma   90.00
#
_symmetry.space_group_name_H-M   'P 1'
#
loop_
_entity.id
_entity.type
_entity.pdbx_description
1 polymer ?
#
loop_
_entity_poly.entity_id
_entity_poly.type
_entity_poly.pdbx_seq_one_letter_code
_entity_poly.pdbx_strand_id
1 'polypeptide(L)'
;MTSNTDWIVQTLIDDENMPADLASLYPAASRIADAAAQFVDKADQAIEKKGLFGRQAEVVAKCVDICQHVVKEGAAISRLLRNPLGSQTELDERRQEEDAYRRLHDTAPDYVHAEVVQELESGDTARGASDE
;
A
#
# COMPACT_ATOMS: atom_id res chain seq x y z
N MET A 1 21.65 13.89 -26.48
CA MET A 1 20.78 13.81 -25.29
C MET A 1 19.39 13.45 -25.78
N THR A 2 19.06 12.16 -25.79
CA THR A 2 17.74 11.66 -26.20
C THR A 2 16.82 11.70 -24.98
N SER A 3 15.90 12.65 -24.96
CA SER A 3 14.83 12.71 -23.96
C SER A 3 13.90 11.51 -24.18
N ASN A 4 14.02 10.49 -23.32
CA ASN A 4 13.00 9.45 -23.18
C ASN A 4 11.80 10.10 -22.49
N THR A 5 10.90 10.68 -23.30
CA THR A 5 9.56 11.01 -22.84
C THR A 5 8.78 9.69 -22.79
N ASP A 6 8.76 9.05 -21.62
CA ASP A 6 7.86 7.94 -21.35
C ASP A 6 6.42 8.47 -21.42
N TRP A 7 5.79 8.30 -22.57
CA TRP A 7 4.36 8.51 -22.73
C TRP A 7 3.67 7.42 -21.93
N ILE A 8 2.99 7.78 -20.85
CA ILE A 8 2.03 6.90 -20.21
C ILE A 8 0.91 6.69 -21.23
N VAL A 9 0.96 5.57 -21.95
CA VAL A 9 -0.21 5.11 -22.68
C VAL A 9 -1.25 4.71 -21.67
N GLN A 10 -2.26 5.57 -21.56
CA GLN A 10 -3.56 5.19 -21.06
C GLN A 10 -4.04 4.07 -21.98
N THR A 11 -3.84 2.81 -21.58
CA THR A 11 -4.41 1.67 -22.31
C THR A 11 -5.92 1.92 -22.36
N LEU A 12 -6.46 2.14 -23.55
CA LEU A 12 -7.90 2.21 -23.76
C LEU A 12 -8.45 0.86 -23.30
N ILE A 13 -9.05 0.84 -22.11
CA ILE A 13 -9.78 -0.32 -21.63
C ILE A 13 -11.02 -0.35 -22.50
N ASP A 14 -11.16 -1.42 -23.30
CA ASP A 14 -12.40 -1.66 -24.02
C ASP A 14 -13.54 -1.65 -23.00
N ASP A 15 -14.52 -0.76 -23.19
CA ASP A 15 -15.78 -0.78 -22.44
C ASP A 15 -16.51 -2.07 -22.83
N GLU A 16 -16.15 -3.17 -22.18
CA GLU A 16 -16.89 -4.42 -22.27
C GLU A 16 -18.35 -4.15 -21.88
N ASN A 17 -19.25 -4.91 -22.49
CA ASN A 17 -20.69 -4.69 -22.39
C ASN A 17 -21.12 -4.68 -20.91
N MET A 18 -21.37 -3.48 -20.38
CA MET A 18 -21.53 -3.24 -18.95
C MET A 18 -22.78 -3.97 -18.44
N PRO A 19 -22.66 -4.90 -17.47
CA PRO A 19 -23.80 -5.59 -16.91
C PRO A 19 -24.72 -4.57 -16.21
N ALA A 20 -26.00 -4.57 -16.56
CA ALA A 20 -27.00 -3.60 -16.07
C ALA A 20 -27.05 -3.52 -14.54
N ASP A 21 -26.77 -4.65 -13.87
CA ASP A 21 -26.78 -4.75 -12.41
C ASP A 21 -25.67 -3.93 -11.73
N LEU A 22 -24.55 -3.66 -12.42
CA LEU A 22 -23.41 -2.90 -11.88
C LEU A 22 -23.42 -1.42 -12.28
N ALA A 23 -24.27 -1.03 -13.24
CA ALA A 23 -24.31 0.34 -13.77
C ALA A 23 -24.56 1.41 -12.69
N SER A 24 -25.31 1.07 -11.65
CA SER A 24 -25.60 1.98 -10.52
C SER A 24 -24.38 2.28 -9.63
N LEU A 25 -23.38 1.40 -9.63
CA LEU A 25 -22.18 1.54 -8.80
C LEU A 25 -21.16 2.50 -9.41
N TYR A 26 -21.20 2.68 -10.74
CA TYR A 26 -20.22 3.50 -11.44
C TYR A 26 -20.23 4.99 -11.02
N PRO A 27 -21.39 5.68 -10.97
CA PRO A 27 -21.45 7.05 -10.44
C PRO A 27 -21.07 7.13 -8.95
N ALA A 28 -21.25 6.06 -8.18
CA ALA A 28 -20.80 6.03 -6.80
C ALA A 28 -19.27 5.92 -6.71
N ALA A 29 -18.65 5.05 -7.51
CA ALA A 29 -17.20 4.87 -7.57
C ALA A 29 -16.48 6.15 -8.03
N SER A 30 -16.96 6.81 -9.09
CA SER A 30 -16.38 8.09 -9.56
C SER A 30 -16.35 9.13 -8.45
N ARG A 31 -17.45 9.26 -7.69
CA ARG A 31 -17.56 10.24 -6.60
C ARG A 31 -16.56 10.03 -5.47
N ILE A 32 -16.05 8.82 -5.26
CA ILE A 32 -15.03 8.55 -4.23
C ILE A 32 -13.71 9.24 -4.59
N ALA A 33 -13.21 8.99 -5.80
CA ALA A 33 -11.97 9.60 -6.27
C ALA A 33 -12.12 11.13 -6.39
N ASP A 34 -13.25 11.60 -6.94
CA ASP A 34 -13.53 13.03 -7.10
C ASP A 34 -13.57 13.76 -5.75
N ALA A 35 -14.23 13.19 -4.74
CA ALA A 35 -14.31 13.79 -3.41
C ALA A 35 -12.94 13.84 -2.72
N ALA A 36 -12.13 12.80 -2.88
CA ALA A 36 -10.77 12.75 -2.33
C ALA A 36 -9.85 13.78 -3.01
N ALA A 37 -9.90 13.90 -4.33
CA ALA A 37 -9.15 14.91 -5.08
C ALA A 37 -9.54 16.33 -4.64
N GLN A 38 -10.85 16.62 -4.53
CA GLN A 38 -11.33 17.91 -4.04
C GLN A 38 -10.87 18.24 -2.62
N PHE A 39 -10.70 17.23 -1.76
CA PHE A 39 -10.15 17.44 -0.43
C PHE A 39 -8.68 17.86 -0.51
N VAL A 40 -7.86 17.18 -1.33
CA VAL A 40 -6.45 17.52 -1.53
C VAL A 40 -6.31 18.97 -2.01
N ASP A 41 -7.05 19.38 -3.03
CA ASP A 41 -7.02 20.76 -3.55
C ASP A 41 -7.36 21.81 -2.48
N LYS A 42 -8.31 21.49 -1.60
CA LYS A 42 -8.70 22.38 -0.49
C LYS A 42 -7.66 22.39 0.63
N ALA A 43 -7.02 21.26 0.90
CA ALA A 43 -5.96 21.13 1.88
C ALA A 43 -4.73 21.95 1.47
N ASP A 44 -4.31 21.83 0.20
CA ASP A 44 -3.19 22.60 -0.36
C ASP A 44 -3.47 24.10 -0.30
N GLN A 45 -4.68 24.52 -0.71
CA GLN A 45 -5.10 25.92 -0.58
C GLN A 45 -5.14 26.40 0.87
N ALA A 46 -5.50 25.54 1.84
CA ALA A 46 -5.50 25.91 3.24
C ALA A 46 -4.07 26.09 3.77
N ILE A 47 -3.14 25.22 3.37
CA ILE A 47 -1.72 25.32 3.72
C ILE A 47 -1.12 26.62 3.15
N GLU A 48 -1.29 26.85 1.85
CA GLU A 48 -0.70 28.00 1.15
C GLU A 48 -1.34 29.33 1.53
N LYS A 49 -2.67 29.42 1.55
CA LYS A 49 -3.38 30.71 1.70
C LYS A 49 -3.64 31.10 3.14
N LYS A 50 -3.81 30.14 4.06
CA LYS A 50 -4.17 30.42 5.45
C LYS A 50 -2.99 30.34 6.41
N GLY A 51 -1.79 30.00 5.92
CA GLY A 51 -0.60 29.87 6.75
C GLY A 51 -0.82 28.83 7.86
N LEU A 52 -1.29 27.64 7.49
CA LEU A 52 -1.36 26.52 8.42
C LEU A 52 0.07 26.05 8.73
N PHE A 53 0.44 26.05 10.00
CA PHE A 53 1.79 25.70 10.45
C PHE A 53 1.77 24.73 11.64
N GLY A 54 2.92 24.11 11.88
CA GLY A 54 3.14 23.21 13.02
C GLY A 54 2.20 22.01 13.00
N ARG A 55 1.64 21.67 14.17
CA ARG A 55 0.85 20.45 14.37
C ARG A 55 -0.39 20.37 13.48
N GLN A 56 -1.01 21.51 13.16
CA GLN A 56 -2.20 21.53 12.31
C GLN A 56 -1.84 21.21 10.85
N ALA A 57 -0.72 21.73 10.35
CA ALA A 57 -0.22 21.39 9.02
C ALA A 57 0.15 19.90 8.92
N GLU A 58 0.77 19.34 9.96
CA GLU A 58 1.10 17.90 10.02
C GLU A 58 -0.16 17.01 9.98
N VAL A 59 -1.23 17.41 10.68
CA VAL A 59 -2.52 16.70 10.64
C VAL A 59 -3.12 16.75 9.24
N VAL A 60 -3.14 17.94 8.61
CA VAL A 60 -3.65 18.11 7.25
C VAL A 60 -2.82 17.30 6.24
N ALA A 61 -1.50 17.26 6.38
CA ALA A 61 -0.63 16.44 5.53
C ALA A 61 -0.99 14.96 5.62
N LYS A 62 -1.22 14.41 6.83
CA LYS A 62 -1.71 13.03 6.98
C LYS A 62 -3.07 12.80 6.32
N CYS A 63 -3.97 13.77 6.37
CA CYS A 63 -5.25 13.69 5.66
C CYS A 63 -5.06 13.68 4.13
N VAL A 64 -4.12 14.47 3.61
CA VAL A 64 -3.75 14.49 2.18
C VAL A 64 -3.21 13.12 1.76
N ASP A 65 -2.29 12.54 2.53
CA ASP A 65 -1.75 11.21 2.24
C ASP A 65 -2.88 10.17 2.10
N ILE A 66 -3.79 10.12 3.08
CA ILE A 66 -4.96 9.23 3.03
C ILE A 66 -5.81 9.49 1.79
N CYS A 67 -6.08 10.76 1.46
CA CYS A 67 -6.89 11.10 0.29
C CYS A 67 -6.19 10.69 -1.02
N GLN A 68 -4.87 10.82 -1.12
CA GLN A 68 -4.11 10.34 -2.28
C GLN A 68 -4.22 8.82 -2.45
N HIS A 69 -4.20 8.06 -1.34
CA HIS A 69 -4.50 6.63 -1.39
C HIS A 69 -5.94 6.38 -1.88
N VAL A 70 -6.93 7.10 -1.35
CA VAL A 70 -8.34 6.96 -1.78
C VAL A 70 -8.53 7.30 -3.27
N VAL A 71 -7.82 8.28 -3.83
CA VAL A 71 -7.87 8.57 -5.28
C VAL A 71 -7.40 7.37 -6.10
N LYS A 72 -6.29 6.74 -5.70
CA LYS A 72 -5.75 5.55 -6.38
C LYS A 72 -6.74 4.38 -6.29
N GLU A 73 -7.28 4.13 -5.11
CA GLU A 73 -8.27 3.06 -4.90
C GLU A 73 -9.58 3.35 -5.66
N GLY A 74 -10.07 4.59 -5.67
CA GLY A 74 -11.26 4.98 -6.43
C GLY A 74 -11.09 4.80 -7.94
N ALA A 75 -9.88 5.07 -8.47
CA ALA A 75 -9.54 4.78 -9.85
C ALA A 75 -9.49 3.27 -10.14
N ALA A 76 -8.94 2.47 -9.22
CA ALA A 76 -8.94 1.01 -9.31
C ALA A 76 -10.37 0.45 -9.31
N ILE A 77 -11.23 0.89 -8.39
CA ILE A 77 -12.66 0.52 -8.35
C ILE A 77 -13.33 0.86 -9.68
N SER A 78 -13.12 2.07 -10.19
CA SER A 78 -13.70 2.52 -11.47
C SER A 78 -13.23 1.66 -12.64
N ARG A 79 -11.96 1.22 -12.63
CA ARG A 79 -11.40 0.30 -13.63
C ARG A 79 -12.05 -1.08 -13.54
N LEU A 80 -12.20 -1.63 -12.34
CA LEU A 80 -12.81 -2.95 -12.14
C LEU A 80 -14.25 -2.99 -12.66
N LEU A 81 -15.00 -1.91 -12.45
CA LEU A 81 -16.40 -1.81 -12.87
C LEU A 81 -16.56 -1.60 -14.39
N ARG A 82 -15.57 -1.01 -15.08
CA ARG A 82 -15.60 -0.81 -16.55
C ARG A 82 -15.21 -2.06 -17.34
N ASN A 83 -14.45 -2.97 -16.74
CA ASN A 83 -14.09 -4.25 -17.35
C ASN A 83 -14.27 -5.40 -16.33
N PRO A 84 -15.51 -5.81 -16.04
CA PRO A 84 -15.79 -6.80 -15.00
C PRO A 84 -15.31 -8.22 -15.35
N LEU A 85 -15.24 -8.63 -16.63
CA LEU A 85 -14.77 -9.98 -16.99
C LEU A 85 -13.25 -10.07 -16.97
N GLY A 86 -12.55 -9.06 -17.50
CA GLY A 86 -11.11 -8.94 -17.35
C GLY A 86 -10.69 -8.87 -15.89
N SER A 87 -11.44 -8.13 -15.08
CA SER A 87 -11.20 -8.04 -13.63
C SER A 87 -11.42 -9.36 -12.89
N GLN A 88 -12.43 -10.15 -13.28
CA GLN A 88 -12.63 -11.50 -12.72
C GLN A 88 -11.45 -12.41 -13.05
N THR A 89 -10.97 -12.37 -14.29
CA THR A 89 -9.82 -13.15 -14.73
C THR A 89 -8.55 -12.78 -13.94
N GLU A 90 -8.27 -11.48 -13.80
CA GLU A 90 -7.14 -10.98 -13.00
C GLU A 90 -7.26 -11.36 -11.52
N LEU A 91 -8.47 -11.33 -10.95
CA LEU A 91 -8.71 -11.76 -9.57
C LEU A 91 -8.51 -13.26 -9.38
N ASP A 92 -8.92 -14.07 -10.36
CA ASP A 92 -8.73 -15.52 -10.33
C ASP A 92 -7.26 -15.90 -10.49
N GLU A 93 -6.52 -15.20 -11.37
CA GLU A 93 -5.07 -15.35 -11.53
C GLU A 93 -4.32 -14.97 -10.25
N ARG A 94 -4.64 -13.81 -9.65
CA ARG A 94 -4.05 -13.39 -8.37
C ARG A 94 -4.33 -14.37 -7.24
N ARG A 95 -5.55 -14.93 -7.16
CA ARG A 95 -5.87 -15.98 -6.18
C ARG A 95 -5.03 -17.23 -6.42
N GLN A 96 -4.82 -17.63 -7.67
CA GLN A 96 -3.97 -18.78 -8.00
C GLN A 96 -2.51 -18.53 -7.64
N GLU A 97 -1.99 -17.32 -7.87
CA GLU A 97 -0.64 -16.93 -7.46
C GLU A 97 -0.47 -16.89 -5.93
N GLU A 98 -1.43 -16.32 -5.21
CA GLU A 98 -1.44 -16.30 -3.74
C GLU A 98 -1.52 -17.72 -3.17
N ASP A 99 -2.35 -18.60 -3.73
CA ASP A 99 -2.44 -20.01 -3.35
C ASP A 99 -1.16 -20.78 -3.70
N ALA A 100 -0.52 -20.49 -4.83
CA ALA A 100 0.75 -21.08 -5.22
C ALA A 100 1.88 -20.65 -4.27
N TYR A 101 1.96 -19.35 -3.94
CA TYR A 101 2.90 -18.82 -2.96
C TYR A 101 2.70 -19.46 -1.58
N ARG A 102 1.44 -19.57 -1.14
CA ARG A 102 1.09 -20.20 0.14
C ARG A 102 1.48 -21.67 0.18
N ARG A 103 1.22 -22.44 -0.88
CA ARG A 103 1.65 -23.85 -0.97
C ARG A 103 3.17 -24.01 -0.95
N LEU A 104 3.90 -23.11 -1.61
CA LEU A 104 5.37 -23.13 -1.59
C LEU A 104 5.92 -22.78 -0.21
N HIS A 105 5.27 -21.86 0.51
CA HIS A 105 5.72 -21.40 1.83
C HIS A 105 5.27 -22.29 3.00
N ASP A 106 4.12 -22.97 2.91
CA ASP A 106 3.64 -23.96 3.89
C ASP A 106 4.46 -25.28 3.81
N THR A 107 5.27 -25.47 2.77
CA THR A 107 6.16 -26.65 2.61
C THR A 107 7.61 -26.37 3.05
N ALA A 108 7.95 -25.13 3.40
CA ALA A 108 9.26 -24.83 3.96
C ALA A 108 9.28 -25.25 5.44
N PRO A 109 10.11 -26.22 5.86
CA PRO A 109 10.25 -26.50 7.29
C PRO A 109 10.77 -25.24 7.97
N ASP A 110 10.15 -24.86 9.10
CA ASP A 110 10.64 -23.81 10.00
C ASP A 110 12.13 -24.06 10.26
N TYR A 111 13.00 -23.27 9.62
CA TYR A 111 14.42 -23.34 9.89
C TYR A 111 14.65 -22.63 11.23
N VAL A 112 14.59 -23.41 12.31
CA VAL A 112 14.95 -22.96 13.64
C VAL A 112 16.45 -22.67 13.62
N HIS A 113 16.83 -21.40 13.59
CA HIS A 113 18.20 -21.00 13.90
C HIS A 113 18.44 -21.31 15.38
N ALA A 114 18.98 -22.48 15.67
CA ALA A 114 19.51 -22.78 17.00
C ALA A 114 20.72 -21.86 17.23
N GLU A 115 20.51 -20.81 18.01
CA GLU A 115 21.59 -19.98 18.52
C GLU A 115 22.44 -20.85 19.46
N VAL A 116 23.69 -21.09 19.06
CA VAL A 116 24.67 -21.79 19.91
C VAL A 116 25.05 -20.82 21.02
N VAL A 117 24.36 -20.91 22.16
CA VAL A 117 24.77 -20.26 23.40
C VAL A 117 26.03 -20.97 23.92
N GLN A 118 27.19 -20.35 23.71
CA GLN A 118 28.45 -20.81 24.26
C GLN A 118 28.41 -20.56 25.78
N GLU A 119 28.44 -21.63 26.57
CA GLU A 119 28.48 -21.53 28.03
C GLU A 119 29.74 -20.76 28.47
N LEU A 120 29.55 -19.62 29.13
CA LEU A 120 30.60 -18.93 29.85
C LEU A 120 30.88 -19.73 31.12
N GLU A 121 32.03 -20.41 31.17
CA GLU A 121 32.56 -20.96 32.41
C GLU A 121 32.66 -19.82 33.45
N SER A 122 31.85 -19.94 34.50
CA SER A 122 31.92 -19.10 35.69
C SER A 122 33.17 -19.47 36.49
N GLY A 123 34.30 -18.83 36.17
CA GLY A 123 35.48 -18.82 37.04
C GLY A 123 35.28 -17.83 38.18
N ASP A 124 34.55 -18.25 39.23
CA ASP A 124 34.34 -17.45 40.43
C ASP A 124 35.25 -17.90 41.59
N THR A 125 35.77 -16.89 42.29
CA THR A 125 36.36 -16.87 43.65
C THR A 125 37.74 -17.55 43.88
N ALA A 126 38.68 -17.03 44.69
CA ALA A 126 38.82 -15.77 45.42
C ALA A 126 40.20 -15.73 46.15
N ARG A 127 40.52 -14.53 46.69
CA ARG A 127 41.18 -14.26 47.99
C ARG A 127 42.70 -14.04 48.10
N GLY A 128 42.99 -12.83 48.62
CA GLY A 128 44.06 -12.51 49.60
C GLY A 128 45.29 -11.88 48.97
N ALA A 129 45.95 -10.87 49.52
CA ALA A 129 45.74 -10.04 50.71
C ALA A 129 46.64 -8.80 50.55
N SER A 130 46.37 -7.77 51.33
CA SER A 130 47.06 -6.48 51.42
C SER A 130 48.55 -6.55 51.83
N ASP A 131 49.23 -5.42 51.56
CA ASP A 131 50.42 -4.83 52.21
C ASP A 131 51.77 -5.57 52.20
N GLU A 132 52.75 -4.97 51.50
CA GLU A 132 53.99 -4.37 52.06
C GLU A 132 54.66 -3.42 51.06
#